data_AF-S4P2X8-F1
#
_entry.id   AF-S4P2X8-F1
#
_cell.length_a   1.000
_cell.length_b   1.000
_cell.length_c   1.000
_cell.angle_alpha   90.00
_cell.angle_beta   90.00
_cell.angle_gamma   90.00
#
_symmetry.space_group_name_H-M   'P 1'
#
loop_
_entity.id
_entity.type
_entity.pdbx_description
1 polymer ?
#
loop_
_entity_poly.entity_id
_entity_poly.type
_entity_poly.pdbx_seq_one_letter_code
_entity_poly.pdbx_strand_id
1 'polypeptide(L)'
;AIRQPLQDNRIVAWKFCNVTHKLLREGHPACLDDSQRHINMIENLGKLWVHLREGYGRLINLYCNLLVTKLKFHARNPRFPGNMLLTAEELDAI
;
A
#
# COMPACT_ATOMS: atom_id res chain seq x y z
N ALA A 1 -3.57 24.20 -9.47
CA ALA A 1 -4.35 22.99 -9.15
C ALA A 1 -4.53 22.93 -7.64
N ILE A 2 -5.76 22.67 -7.15
CA ILE A 2 -6.02 22.49 -5.72
C ILE A 2 -5.32 21.19 -5.29
N ARG A 3 -4.44 21.27 -4.29
CA ARG A 3 -3.78 20.08 -3.74
C ARG A 3 -4.84 19.20 -3.08
N GLN A 4 -4.80 17.92 -3.38
CA GLN A 4 -5.77 16.99 -2.80
C GLN A 4 -5.51 16.83 -1.29
N PRO A 5 -6.52 16.56 -0.45
CA PRO A 5 -6.35 16.42 1.00
C PRO A 5 -5.24 15.43 1.41
N LEU A 6 -4.98 14.44 0.56
CA LEU A 6 -3.94 13.44 0.72
C LEU A 6 -2.51 14.01 0.70
N GLN A 7 -2.30 15.13 0.01
CA GLN A 7 -1.00 15.81 -0.14
C GLN A 7 -0.77 16.89 0.92
N ASP A 8 -1.84 17.37 1.57
CA ASP A 8 -1.79 18.50 2.49
C ASP A 8 -1.96 18.11 3.97
N ASN A 9 -2.62 16.99 4.26
CA ASN A 9 -2.85 16.56 5.64
C ASN A 9 -2.23 15.19 5.92
N ARG A 10 -1.21 15.19 6.78
CA ARG A 10 -0.47 13.98 7.20
C ARG A 10 -1.35 12.92 7.86
N ILE A 11 -2.38 13.33 8.61
CA ILE A 11 -3.31 12.39 9.25
C ILE A 11 -4.19 11.71 8.19
N VAL A 12 -4.61 12.45 7.17
CA VAL A 12 -5.36 11.88 6.03
C VAL A 12 -4.48 10.91 5.26
N ALA A 13 -3.23 11.27 4.96
CA ALA A 13 -2.27 10.38 4.31
C ALA A 13 -1.98 9.10 5.11
N TRP A 14 -1.84 9.22 6.42
CA TRP A 14 -1.69 8.06 7.30
C TRP A 14 -2.94 7.16 7.28
N LYS A 15 -4.14 7.75 7.38
CA LYS A 15 -5.41 7.00 7.32
C LYS A 15 -5.61 6.33 5.96
N PHE A 16 -5.23 7.00 4.87
CA PHE A 16 -5.22 6.41 3.54
C PHE A 16 -4.35 5.14 3.51
N CYS A 17 -3.10 5.22 3.98
CA CYS A 17 -2.21 4.05 4.00
C CYS A 17 -2.83 2.88 4.78
N ASN A 18 -3.42 3.15 5.94
CA ASN A 18 -4.06 2.12 6.77
C ASN A 18 -5.29 1.48 6.10
N VAL A 19 -6.19 2.30 5.53
CA VAL A 19 -7.40 1.80 4.87
C VAL A 19 -7.02 1.01 3.62
N THR A 20 -6.09 1.52 2.81
CA THR A 20 -5.57 0.79 1.64
C THR A 20 -4.95 -0.53 2.07
N HIS A 21 -4.11 -0.55 3.12
CA HIS A 21 -3.52 -1.80 3.59
C HIS A 21 -4.59 -2.81 4.01
N LYS A 22 -5.60 -2.38 4.76
CA LYS A 22 -6.70 -3.25 5.19
C LYS A 22 -7.48 -3.80 4.00
N LEU A 23 -7.80 -2.96 3.02
CA LEU A 23 -8.47 -3.36 1.79
C LEU A 23 -7.65 -4.40 1.00
N LEU A 24 -6.33 -4.22 0.89
CA LEU A 24 -5.46 -5.19 0.20
C LEU A 24 -5.28 -6.51 0.97
N ARG A 25 -5.65 -6.56 2.25
CA ARG A 25 -5.56 -7.78 3.07
C ARG A 25 -6.88 -8.53 3.17
N GLU A 26 -7.98 -7.80 3.34
CA GLU A 26 -9.30 -8.35 3.72
C GLU A 26 -10.37 -8.10 2.65
N GLY A 27 -10.07 -7.29 1.62
CA GLY A 27 -10.98 -7.01 0.52
C GLY A 27 -11.07 -8.13 -0.50
N HIS A 28 -11.85 -7.90 -1.54
CA HIS A 28 -11.97 -8.82 -2.67
C HIS A 28 -10.60 -9.02 -3.35
N PRO A 29 -10.23 -10.22 -3.82
CA PRO A 29 -8.92 -10.47 -4.44
C PRO A 29 -8.58 -9.53 -5.60
N ALA A 30 -9.58 -9.17 -6.41
CA ALA A 30 -9.44 -8.20 -7.50
C ALA A 30 -8.90 -6.83 -7.05
N CYS A 31 -9.07 -6.45 -5.78
CA CYS A 31 -8.49 -5.21 -5.25
C CYS A 31 -6.96 -5.18 -5.37
N LEU A 32 -6.28 -6.33 -5.29
CA LEU A 32 -4.82 -6.39 -5.49
C LEU A 32 -4.43 -6.07 -6.93
N ASP A 33 -5.18 -6.59 -7.90
CA ASP A 33 -4.93 -6.40 -9.33
C ASP A 33 -5.34 -4.99 -9.79
N ASP A 34 -6.54 -4.54 -9.41
CA ASP A 34 -7.04 -3.20 -9.72
C ASP A 34 -6.14 -2.10 -9.15
N SER A 35 -5.47 -2.37 -8.03
CA SER A 35 -4.58 -1.41 -7.37
C SER A 35 -3.22 -1.27 -8.05
N GLN A 36 -2.82 -2.20 -8.93
CA GLN A 36 -1.51 -2.16 -9.60
C GLN A 36 -1.32 -0.85 -10.39
N ARG A 37 -2.38 -0.36 -11.06
CA ARG A 37 -2.35 0.91 -11.81
C ARG A 37 -2.09 2.14 -10.95
N HIS A 38 -2.22 2.04 -9.64
CA HIS A 38 -2.04 3.13 -8.69
C HIS A 38 -0.67 3.14 -7.99
N ILE A 39 0.23 2.19 -8.30
CA ILE A 39 1.57 2.12 -7.69
C ILE A 39 2.32 3.45 -7.78
N ASN A 40 2.37 4.07 -8.96
CA ASN A 40 3.09 5.34 -9.16
C ASN A 40 2.53 6.47 -8.28
N MET A 41 1.22 6.50 -8.06
CA MET A 41 0.58 7.49 -7.19
C MET A 41 1.03 7.28 -5.73
N ILE A 42 1.06 6.03 -5.26
CA ILE A 42 1.48 5.69 -3.89
C ILE A 42 2.97 5.98 -3.69
N GLU A 43 3.83 5.63 -4.65
CA GLU A 43 5.27 5.95 -4.61
C GLU A 43 5.50 7.48 -4.53
N ASN A 44 4.77 8.26 -5.35
CA ASN A 44 4.88 9.71 -5.36
C ASN A 44 4.36 10.34 -4.06
N LEU A 45 3.29 9.79 -3.47
CA LEU A 45 2.80 10.20 -2.15
C LEU A 45 3.88 9.99 -1.08
N GLY A 46 4.51 8.82 -1.07
CA GLY A 46 5.60 8.52 -0.15
C GLY A 46 6.77 9.51 -0.30
N LYS A 47 7.19 9.80 -1.53
CA LYS A 47 8.27 10.77 -1.82
C LYS A 47 7.91 12.17 -1.35
N LEU A 48 6.66 12.62 -1.56
CA LEU A 48 6.20 13.92 -1.06
C LEU A 48 6.39 14.05 0.45
N TRP A 49 5.91 13.07 1.21
CA TRP A 49 5.90 13.14 2.68
C TRP A 49 7.28 12.96 3.32
N VAL A 50 8.25 12.31 2.66
CA VAL A 50 9.64 12.21 3.20
C VAL A 50 10.40 13.54 3.12
N HIS A 51 10.08 14.37 2.14
CA HIS A 51 10.70 15.70 2.00
C HIS A 51 10.16 16.72 3.00
N LEU A 52 8.96 16.49 3.53
CA LEU A 52 8.35 17.27 4.61
C LEU A 52 8.88 16.71 5.95
N ARG A 53 10.09 17.14 6.35
CA ARG A 53 10.97 16.54 7.38
C ARG A 53 10.41 16.48 8.83
N GLU A 54 9.14 16.75 9.07
CA GLU A 54 8.57 16.82 10.42
C GLU A 54 7.41 15.83 10.66
N GLY A 55 7.47 15.13 11.79
CA GLY A 55 6.40 14.26 12.31
C GLY A 55 6.18 12.97 11.49
N TYR A 56 4.92 12.69 11.13
CA TYR A 56 4.50 11.44 10.48
C TYR A 56 5.05 11.23 9.06
N GLY A 57 5.72 12.22 8.45
CA GLY A 57 6.16 12.17 7.06
C GLY A 57 7.02 10.95 6.72
N ARG A 58 8.01 10.64 7.56
CA ARG A 58 8.85 9.45 7.42
C ARG A 58 8.05 8.15 7.56
N LEU A 59 7.10 8.10 8.49
CA LEU A 59 6.26 6.91 8.69
C LEU A 59 5.34 6.68 7.49
N ILE A 60 4.74 7.74 6.95
CA ILE A 60 3.92 7.68 5.73
C ILE A 60 4.74 7.18 4.54
N ASN A 61 5.99 7.66 4.37
CA ASN A 61 6.88 7.19 3.32
C ASN A 61 7.15 5.68 3.42
N LEU A 62 7.53 5.20 4.62
CA LEU A 62 7.79 3.78 4.86
C LEU A 62 6.54 2.93 4.62
N TYR A 63 5.35 3.42 5.00
CA TYR A 63 4.10 2.71 4.75
C TYR A 63 3.77 2.67 3.26
N CYS A 64 3.94 3.77 2.52
CA CYS A 64 3.77 3.77 1.06
C CYS A 64 4.71 2.74 0.39
N ASN A 65 5.96 2.66 0.83
CA ASN A 65 6.91 1.66 0.32
C ASN A 65 6.47 0.22 0.65
N LEU A 66 5.92 -0.02 1.84
CA LEU A 66 5.34 -1.31 2.23
C LEU A 66 4.18 -1.70 1.30
N LEU A 67 3.25 -0.77 1.04
CA LEU A 67 2.10 -1.01 0.15
C LEU A 67 2.54 -1.32 -1.27
N VAL A 68 3.50 -0.55 -1.80
CA VAL A 68 4.07 -0.79 -3.14
C VAL A 68 4.77 -2.14 -3.21
N THR A 69 5.55 -2.49 -2.19
CA THR A 69 6.22 -3.80 -2.11
C THR A 69 5.20 -4.93 -2.10
N LYS A 70 4.12 -4.79 -1.31
CA LYS A 70 3.00 -5.73 -1.28
C LYS A 70 2.36 -5.90 -2.66
N LEU A 71 2.02 -4.82 -3.34
CA LEU A 71 1.42 -4.87 -4.67
C LEU A 71 2.34 -5.56 -5.69
N LYS A 72 3.62 -5.19 -5.72
CA LYS A 72 4.63 -5.82 -6.59
C LYS A 72 4.83 -7.30 -6.28
N PHE A 73 4.77 -7.69 -5.01
CA PHE A 73 4.84 -9.08 -4.58
C PHE A 73 3.64 -9.88 -5.13
N HIS A 74 2.41 -9.39 -4.95
CA HIS A 74 1.22 -10.10 -5.43
C HIS A 74 1.12 -10.13 -6.97
N ALA A 75 1.63 -9.12 -7.68
CA ALA A 75 1.72 -9.16 -9.13
C ALA A 75 2.63 -10.30 -9.63
N ARG A 76 3.69 -10.63 -8.88
CA ARG A 76 4.61 -11.73 -9.19
C ARG A 76 4.12 -13.09 -8.67
N ASN A 77 3.33 -13.07 -7.60
CA ASN A 77 2.89 -14.27 -6.88
C ASN A 77 1.37 -14.22 -6.63
N PRO A 78 0.53 -14.32 -7.68
CA PRO A 78 -0.92 -14.11 -7.57
C PRO A 78 -1.64 -15.18 -6.74
N ARG A 79 -1.00 -16.33 -6.50
CA ARG A 79 -1.55 -17.42 -5.66
C ARG A 79 -1.49 -17.11 -4.16
N PHE A 80 -0.67 -16.13 -3.75
CA PHE A 80 -0.59 -15.74 -2.34
C PHE A 80 -1.81 -14.90 -1.93
N PRO A 81 -2.49 -15.25 -0.83
CA PRO A 81 -3.66 -14.51 -0.35
C PRO A 81 -3.25 -13.14 0.18
N GLY A 82 -4.15 -12.16 0.06
CA GLY A 82 -3.91 -10.78 0.49
C GLY A 82 -3.55 -10.63 1.98
N ASN A 83 -4.05 -11.50 2.85
CA ASN A 83 -3.73 -11.47 4.28
C ASN A 83 -2.36 -12.08 4.64
N MET A 84 -1.68 -12.73 3.68
CA MET A 84 -0.42 -13.47 3.80
C MET A 84 -0.47 -14.67 4.78
N LEU A 85 -1.67 -15.20 5.05
CA LEU A 85 -1.85 -16.38 5.89
C LEU A 85 -2.02 -17.61 5.01
N LEU A 86 -1.13 -18.58 5.19
CA LEU A 86 -1.11 -19.86 4.51
C LEU A 86 -0.67 -20.94 5.51
N THR A 87 -1.20 -22.15 5.39
CA THR A 87 -0.60 -23.32 6.06
C THR A 87 0.68 -23.75 5.33
N ALA A 88 1.47 -24.64 5.95
CA ALA A 88 2.66 -25.20 5.29
C ALA A 88 2.28 -25.96 4.02
N GLU A 89 1.19 -26.72 4.07
CA GLU A 89 0.67 -27.48 2.93
C GLU A 89 0.18 -26.57 1.80
N GLU A 90 -0.50 -25.46 2.13
CA GLU A 90 -0.94 -24.48 1.13
C GLU A 90 0.25 -23.76 0.48
N LEU A 91 1.31 -23.49 1.25
CA LEU A 91 2.53 -22.88 0.74
C LEU A 91 3.28 -23.82 -0.21
N ASP A 92 3.39 -25.11 0.14
CA ASP A 92 4.02 -26.13 -0.72
C ASP A 92 3.24 -26.36 -2.03
N ALA A 93 1.95 -26.02 -2.05
CA ALA A 93 1.08 -26.15 -3.21
C ALA A 93 1.11 -24.93 -4.17
N ILE A 94 1.74 -23.81 -3.78
CA ILE A 94 1.83 -22.56 -4.58
C ILE A 94 2.93 -22.65 -5.64
#